data_AF-A0A2I5KLR0-F1
#
_entry.id   AF-A0A2I5KLR0-F1
#
_cell.length_a   1.000
_cell.length_b   1.000
_cell.length_c   1.000
_cell.angle_alpha   90.00
_cell.angle_beta   90.00
_cell.angle_gamma   90.00
#
_symmetry.space_group_name_H-M   'P 1'
#
loop_
_entity.id
_entity.type
_entity.pdbx_description
1 polymer ?
#
loop_
_entity_poly.entity_id
_entity_poly.type
_entity_poly.pdbx_seq_one_letter_code
_entity_poly.pdbx_strand_id
1 'polypeptide(L)'
;MGEVFKRTSHIVIARVIRDVKKHKKEYNLHYYELLYSKDNERIINDSNRIGEPYYSFSKKTATETMSRIINNKGKITDEVARLIAENMGIPYSKLIWGVHDKGMTQLDLLFYQIFWVELFYDALLSSKYKSQVIGLFKDYIPFTKFIVKNKIQYITKKSELEKIFNTAEFDQIISDATRRFLILAEVSMQYEKVSVWKLYMRYFSSKDNSLKNLSKTIEEFFDICYEEYFQYVMDGYGNNYGLAAYGLLEECAGMTLTEYEMEHFDNWNDVNLLTERINIDDEEWILKKELVIATYNFVDTLANYQKKIEDITLKAEWKVSVE
;
A
#
# COMPACT_ATOMS: atom_id res chain seq x y z
N MET A 1 -5.93 0.12 20.24
CA MET A 1 -5.40 -0.26 18.92
C MET A 1 -5.38 0.99 18.05
N GLY A 2 -4.24 1.33 17.46
CA GLY A 2 -4.15 2.46 16.53
C GLY A 2 -4.89 2.17 15.23
N GLU A 3 -5.29 3.22 14.52
CA GLU A 3 -5.89 3.12 13.19
C GLU A 3 -4.90 2.45 12.21
N VAL A 4 -5.29 1.29 11.66
CA VAL A 4 -4.53 0.58 10.62
C VAL A 4 -4.79 1.28 9.27
N PHE A 5 -3.87 1.18 8.31
CA PHE A 5 -4.00 1.79 6.98
C PHE A 5 -4.02 3.32 6.94
N LYS A 6 -3.26 3.97 7.84
CA LYS A 6 -3.22 5.43 7.94
C LYS A 6 -2.63 6.07 6.68
N ARG A 7 -1.52 5.58 6.15
CA ARG A 7 -0.88 6.17 4.96
C ARG A 7 -1.74 5.98 3.72
N THR A 8 -2.35 4.80 3.60
CA THR A 8 -3.34 4.46 2.57
C THR A 8 -4.54 5.42 2.62
N SER A 9 -5.08 5.70 3.81
CA SER A 9 -6.11 6.72 3.99
C SER A 9 -5.64 8.12 3.56
N HIS A 10 -4.38 8.50 3.84
CA HIS A 10 -3.84 9.81 3.44
C HIS A 10 -3.74 9.97 1.92
N ILE A 11 -3.29 8.95 1.18
CA ILE A 11 -3.20 9.05 -0.28
C ILE A 11 -4.58 9.14 -0.95
N VAL A 12 -5.62 8.51 -0.38
CA VAL A 12 -7.00 8.62 -0.87
C VAL A 12 -7.46 10.07 -0.76
N ILE A 13 -7.27 10.69 0.40
CA ILE A 13 -7.61 12.10 0.61
C ILE A 13 -6.77 13.03 -0.27
N ALA A 14 -5.47 12.76 -0.41
CA ALA A 14 -4.58 13.56 -1.26
C ALA A 14 -5.01 13.51 -2.73
N ARG A 15 -5.46 12.35 -3.22
CA ARG A 15 -6.05 12.20 -4.56
C ARG A 15 -7.29 13.05 -4.71
N VAL A 16 -8.25 12.96 -3.79
CA VAL A 16 -9.48 13.77 -3.83
C VAL A 16 -9.14 15.26 -3.94
N ILE A 17 -8.22 15.76 -3.09
CA ILE A 17 -7.79 17.16 -3.09
C ILE A 17 -7.16 17.56 -4.42
N ARG A 18 -6.30 16.71 -4.99
CA ARG A 18 -5.67 16.94 -6.28
C ARG A 18 -6.71 17.02 -7.40
N ASP A 19 -7.65 16.09 -7.44
CA ASP A 19 -8.66 15.99 -8.50
C ASP A 19 -9.62 17.20 -8.43
N VAL A 20 -9.98 17.63 -7.22
CA VAL A 20 -10.73 18.89 -6.98
C VAL A 20 -9.97 20.12 -7.47
N LYS A 21 -8.68 20.25 -7.12
CA LYS A 21 -7.82 21.37 -7.59
C LYS A 21 -7.74 21.41 -9.11
N LYS A 22 -7.58 20.24 -9.73
CA LYS A 22 -7.51 20.09 -11.19
C LYS A 22 -8.83 20.54 -11.83
N HIS A 23 -9.96 19.99 -11.38
CA HIS A 23 -11.28 20.31 -11.92
C HIS A 23 -11.61 21.80 -11.77
N LYS A 24 -11.37 22.39 -10.60
CA LYS A 24 -11.54 23.83 -10.40
C LYS A 24 -10.75 24.66 -11.43
N LYS A 25 -9.50 24.28 -11.70
CA LYS A 25 -8.63 24.98 -12.65
C LYS A 25 -9.14 24.83 -14.09
N GLU A 26 -9.56 23.62 -14.47
CA GLU A 26 -10.04 23.31 -15.82
C GLU A 26 -11.33 24.07 -16.17
N TYR A 27 -12.24 24.20 -15.21
CA TYR A 27 -13.55 24.84 -15.42
C TYR A 27 -13.61 26.29 -14.91
N ASN A 28 -12.49 26.86 -14.46
CA ASN A 28 -12.40 28.20 -13.89
C ASN A 28 -13.42 28.49 -12.77
N LEU A 29 -13.65 27.51 -11.90
CA LEU A 29 -14.63 27.61 -10.82
C LEU A 29 -14.07 28.33 -9.59
N HIS A 30 -14.94 28.95 -8.82
CA HIS A 30 -14.72 29.28 -7.43
C HIS A 30 -14.95 28.06 -6.54
N TYR A 31 -14.30 28.04 -5.37
CA TYR A 31 -14.40 26.89 -4.46
C TYR A 31 -15.82 26.64 -3.93
N TYR A 32 -16.62 27.68 -3.69
CA TYR A 32 -17.99 27.50 -3.19
C TYR A 32 -18.91 26.80 -4.19
N GLU A 33 -18.64 26.91 -5.49
CA GLU A 33 -19.45 26.30 -6.56
C GLU A 33 -19.37 24.76 -6.50
N LEU A 34 -18.29 24.21 -5.97
CA LEU A 34 -18.14 22.78 -5.73
C LEU A 34 -19.00 22.26 -4.56
N LEU A 35 -19.58 23.16 -3.77
CA LEU A 35 -20.46 22.84 -2.64
C LEU A 35 -21.85 23.45 -2.82
N TYR A 36 -22.30 23.62 -4.06
CA TYR A 36 -23.70 23.96 -4.35
C TYR A 36 -24.60 22.76 -4.01
N SER A 37 -25.77 23.03 -3.41
CA SER A 37 -26.72 22.02 -2.95
C SER A 37 -28.12 22.33 -3.49
N LYS A 38 -28.62 21.45 -4.37
CA LYS A 38 -29.99 21.49 -4.90
C LYS A 38 -31.03 21.34 -3.79
N ASP A 39 -30.73 20.56 -2.76
CA ASP A 39 -31.61 20.40 -1.61
C ASP A 39 -31.75 21.72 -0.82
N ASN A 40 -30.64 22.44 -0.62
CA ASN A 40 -30.70 23.74 0.04
C ASN A 40 -31.46 24.77 -0.81
N GLU A 41 -31.27 24.77 -2.13
CA GLU A 41 -32.06 25.58 -3.06
C GLU A 41 -33.56 25.29 -2.93
N ARG A 42 -33.93 24.01 -2.95
CA ARG A 42 -35.32 23.58 -2.77
C ARG A 42 -35.87 24.04 -1.42
N ILE A 43 -35.13 23.84 -0.33
CA ILE A 43 -35.56 24.26 1.01
C ILE A 43 -35.76 25.78 1.06
N ILE A 44 -34.85 26.57 0.48
CA ILE A 44 -34.98 28.03 0.40
C ILE A 44 -36.27 28.42 -0.31
N ASN A 45 -36.53 27.82 -1.48
CA ASN A 45 -37.72 28.10 -2.30
C ASN A 45 -39.02 27.67 -1.61
N ASP A 46 -39.06 26.47 -1.03
CA ASP A 46 -40.25 25.88 -0.41
C ASP A 46 -40.63 26.59 0.90
N SER A 47 -39.64 27.13 1.63
CA SER A 47 -39.85 27.73 2.96
C SER A 47 -39.71 29.26 3.00
N ASN A 48 -39.51 29.92 1.86
CA ASN A 48 -39.17 31.35 1.77
C ASN A 48 -38.04 31.75 2.75
N ARG A 49 -37.11 30.84 3.01
CA ARG A 49 -36.04 31.03 3.99
C ARG A 49 -34.94 31.90 3.38
N ILE A 50 -34.44 32.86 4.15
CA ILE A 50 -33.26 33.63 3.75
C ILE A 50 -32.02 32.71 3.84
N GLY A 51 -31.38 32.45 2.72
CA GLY A 51 -30.16 31.63 2.63
C GLY A 51 -29.61 31.58 1.21
N GLU A 52 -28.44 30.98 1.05
CA GLU A 52 -27.84 30.72 -0.26
C GLU A 52 -27.82 29.21 -0.55
N PRO A 53 -27.93 28.75 -1.80
CA PRO A 53 -28.03 27.33 -2.15
C PRO A 53 -26.68 26.58 -2.10
N TYR A 54 -25.87 26.85 -1.09
CA TYR A 54 -24.56 26.23 -0.87
C TYR A 54 -24.54 25.48 0.46
N TYR A 55 -23.51 24.67 0.68
CA TYR A 55 -23.29 23.95 1.95
C TYR A 55 -23.47 24.88 3.16
N SER A 56 -24.23 24.40 4.16
CA SER A 56 -24.66 25.16 5.33
C SER A 56 -25.43 26.46 5.04
N PHE A 57 -26.13 26.52 3.91
CA PHE A 57 -26.89 27.68 3.43
C PHE A 57 -26.05 28.97 3.23
N SER A 58 -24.73 28.86 3.02
CA SER A 58 -23.83 30.01 2.92
C SER A 58 -22.66 29.81 1.96
N LYS A 59 -22.50 30.76 1.01
CA LYS A 59 -21.36 30.86 0.10
C LYS A 59 -20.04 31.06 0.85
N LYS A 60 -20.08 31.83 1.94
CA LYS A 60 -18.90 32.08 2.79
C LYS A 60 -18.45 30.78 3.47
N THR A 61 -19.36 30.07 4.13
CA THR A 61 -19.04 28.80 4.80
C THR A 61 -18.56 27.74 3.81
N ALA A 62 -19.17 27.65 2.63
CA ALA A 62 -18.72 26.77 1.56
C ALA A 62 -17.28 27.11 1.11
N THR A 63 -16.98 28.39 0.89
CA THR A 63 -15.63 28.85 0.52
C THR A 63 -14.59 28.50 1.59
N GLU A 64 -14.90 28.78 2.85
CA GLU A 64 -14.01 28.49 3.99
C GLU A 64 -13.77 26.98 4.15
N THR A 65 -14.83 26.18 4.03
CA THR A 65 -14.76 24.71 4.12
C THR A 65 -13.83 24.14 3.05
N MET A 66 -14.03 24.53 1.79
CA MET A 66 -13.17 24.09 0.69
C MET A 66 -11.74 24.60 0.84
N SER A 67 -11.54 25.85 1.24
CA SER A 67 -10.20 26.40 1.49
C SER A 67 -9.47 25.59 2.55
N ARG A 68 -10.14 25.18 3.64
CA ARG A 68 -9.56 24.32 4.67
C ARG A 68 -9.20 22.93 4.13
N ILE A 69 -10.10 22.30 3.37
CA ILE A 69 -9.86 20.97 2.77
C ILE A 69 -8.65 21.00 1.84
N ILE A 70 -8.61 21.96 0.92
CA ILE A 70 -7.57 22.10 -0.11
C ILE A 70 -6.17 22.36 0.46
N ASN A 71 -6.14 22.93 1.67
CA ASN A 71 -4.93 23.20 2.45
C ASN A 71 -4.64 22.14 3.52
N ASN A 72 -5.28 20.96 3.48
CA ASN A 72 -5.11 19.88 4.47
C ASN A 72 -5.42 20.28 5.93
N LYS A 73 -6.26 21.30 6.14
CA LYS A 73 -6.68 21.82 7.46
C LYS A 73 -8.13 21.50 7.83
N GLY A 74 -8.86 20.84 6.93
CA GLY A 74 -10.26 20.46 7.09
C GLY A 74 -10.48 18.98 6.77
N LYS A 75 -11.45 18.36 7.44
CA LYS A 75 -11.88 16.99 7.13
C LYS A 75 -12.86 17.04 5.96
N ILE A 76 -12.73 16.10 5.02
CA ILE A 76 -13.73 15.84 3.99
C ILE A 76 -14.75 14.87 4.61
N THR A 77 -15.97 15.33 4.84
CA THR A 77 -17.08 14.47 5.26
C THR A 77 -17.74 13.83 4.03
N ASP A 78 -18.50 12.77 4.23
CA ASP A 78 -19.23 12.11 3.13
C ASP A 78 -20.25 13.04 2.46
N GLU A 79 -20.93 13.88 3.23
CA GLU A 79 -21.82 14.93 2.71
C GLU A 79 -21.08 15.91 1.80
N VAL A 80 -19.95 16.44 2.27
CA VAL A 80 -19.12 17.38 1.50
C VAL A 80 -18.58 16.71 0.23
N ALA A 81 -18.12 15.45 0.33
CA ALA A 81 -17.64 14.70 -0.82
C ALA A 81 -18.74 14.42 -1.86
N ARG A 82 -19.98 14.16 -1.43
CA ARG A 82 -21.11 14.02 -2.36
C ARG A 82 -21.40 15.31 -3.11
N LEU A 83 -21.47 16.44 -2.41
CA LEU A 83 -21.67 17.73 -3.07
C LEU A 83 -20.54 18.02 -4.07
N ILE A 84 -19.28 17.74 -3.71
CA ILE A 84 -18.15 17.86 -4.64
C ILE A 84 -18.36 16.97 -5.86
N ALA A 85 -18.67 15.69 -5.67
CA ALA A 85 -18.83 14.72 -6.75
C ALA A 85 -19.99 15.14 -7.70
N GLU A 86 -21.14 15.52 -7.14
CA GLU A 86 -22.31 16.00 -7.87
C GLU A 86 -21.99 17.24 -8.72
N ASN A 87 -21.32 18.24 -8.13
CA ASN A 87 -20.95 19.46 -8.84
C ASN A 87 -19.80 19.25 -9.84
N MET A 88 -19.01 18.19 -9.69
CA MET A 88 -18.03 17.74 -10.69
C MET A 88 -18.67 16.86 -11.79
N GLY A 89 -19.93 16.47 -11.65
CA GLY A 89 -20.64 15.60 -12.59
C GLY A 89 -20.12 14.16 -12.60
N ILE A 90 -19.59 13.67 -11.47
CA ILE A 90 -19.03 12.31 -11.34
C ILE A 90 -19.65 11.54 -10.17
N PRO A 91 -19.62 10.19 -10.19
CA PRO A 91 -20.04 9.38 -9.04
C PRO A 91 -19.13 9.61 -7.81
N TYR A 92 -19.69 9.43 -6.61
CA TYR A 92 -18.94 9.48 -5.34
C TYR A 92 -17.77 8.49 -5.33
N SER A 93 -18.00 7.24 -5.77
CA SER A 93 -16.97 6.21 -5.89
C SER A 93 -15.84 6.60 -6.84
N LYS A 94 -16.13 7.37 -7.89
CA LYS A 94 -15.10 7.91 -8.78
C LYS A 94 -14.23 8.96 -8.09
N LEU A 95 -14.87 9.86 -7.35
CA LEU A 95 -14.15 10.91 -6.62
C LEU A 95 -13.21 10.28 -5.58
N ILE A 96 -13.72 9.38 -4.74
CA ILE A 96 -12.93 8.80 -3.63
C ILE A 96 -11.94 7.74 -4.12
N TRP A 97 -12.42 6.74 -4.86
CA TRP A 97 -11.68 5.51 -5.17
C TRP A 97 -11.16 5.43 -6.60
N GLY A 98 -11.55 6.36 -7.48
CA GLY A 98 -11.12 6.33 -8.88
C GLY A 98 -11.87 5.32 -9.75
N VAL A 99 -12.91 4.75 -9.18
CA VAL A 99 -13.76 3.71 -9.77
C VAL A 99 -14.87 4.34 -10.62
N HIS A 100 -14.98 3.96 -11.89
CA HIS A 100 -16.17 4.24 -12.72
C HIS A 100 -16.42 3.19 -13.82
N ASP A 101 -17.65 3.13 -14.30
CA ASP A 101 -18.11 2.14 -15.30
C ASP A 101 -17.39 2.21 -16.66
N LYS A 102 -16.77 3.36 -16.99
CA LYS A 102 -16.10 3.61 -18.28
C LYS A 102 -14.61 3.19 -18.34
N GLY A 103 -14.10 2.41 -17.37
CA GLY A 103 -12.68 1.98 -17.32
C GLY A 103 -11.81 2.81 -16.36
N MET A 104 -10.52 3.02 -16.65
CA MET A 104 -9.66 3.92 -15.85
C MET A 104 -8.86 4.86 -16.75
N THR A 105 -8.67 6.09 -16.28
CA THR A 105 -7.68 6.99 -16.88
C THR A 105 -6.27 6.57 -16.42
N GLN A 106 -5.23 7.05 -17.10
CA GLN A 106 -3.83 6.83 -16.67
C GLN A 106 -3.58 7.30 -15.22
N LEU A 107 -4.26 8.37 -14.77
CA LEU A 107 -4.13 8.87 -13.40
C LEU A 107 -4.79 7.95 -12.37
N ASP A 108 -5.85 7.25 -12.75
CA ASP A 108 -6.49 6.27 -11.88
C ASP A 108 -5.64 5.00 -11.77
N LEU A 109 -5.00 4.57 -12.86
CA LEU A 109 -4.03 3.47 -12.84
C LEU A 109 -2.83 3.78 -11.94
N LEU A 110 -2.29 5.01 -12.03
CA LEU A 110 -1.22 5.46 -11.15
C LEU A 110 -1.66 5.46 -9.69
N PHE A 111 -2.87 5.96 -9.40
CA PHE A 111 -3.42 5.92 -8.05
C PHE A 111 -3.60 4.49 -7.54
N TYR A 112 -4.13 3.58 -8.36
CA TYR A 112 -4.30 2.17 -8.04
C TYR A 112 -2.97 1.51 -7.65
N GLN A 113 -1.89 1.80 -8.37
CA GLN A 113 -0.55 1.30 -8.02
C GLN A 113 -0.07 1.87 -6.68
N ILE A 114 -0.16 3.18 -6.49
CA ILE A 114 0.23 3.85 -5.23
C ILE A 114 -0.61 3.31 -4.07
N PHE A 115 -1.90 3.03 -4.30
CA PHE A 115 -2.81 2.48 -3.31
C PHE A 115 -2.31 1.15 -2.74
N TRP A 116 -1.94 0.21 -3.60
CA TRP A 116 -1.43 -1.07 -3.13
C TRP A 116 -0.10 -0.95 -2.41
N VAL A 117 0.82 -0.10 -2.87
CA VAL A 117 2.11 0.11 -2.21
C VAL A 117 1.91 0.60 -0.78
N GLU A 118 1.08 1.64 -0.60
CA GLU A 118 0.80 2.18 0.72
C GLU A 118 -0.01 1.21 1.60
N LEU A 119 -0.89 0.42 0.99
CA LEU A 119 -1.65 -0.62 1.68
C LEU A 119 -0.71 -1.68 2.27
N PHE A 120 0.20 -2.23 1.45
CA PHE A 120 1.14 -3.24 1.92
C PHE A 120 2.14 -2.65 2.93
N TYR A 121 2.56 -1.39 2.75
CA TYR A 121 3.39 -0.69 3.71
C TYR A 121 2.70 -0.56 5.08
N ASP A 122 1.46 -0.07 5.12
CA ASP A 122 0.68 0.04 6.35
C ASP A 122 0.43 -1.34 7.01
N ALA A 123 0.20 -2.38 6.20
CA ALA A 123 0.02 -3.74 6.67
C ALA A 123 1.30 -4.31 7.30
N LEU A 124 2.49 -4.02 6.75
CA LEU A 124 3.78 -4.40 7.35
C LEU A 124 4.03 -3.72 8.70
N LEU A 125 3.51 -2.50 8.89
CA LEU A 125 3.55 -1.80 10.17
C LEU A 125 2.54 -2.33 11.20
N SER A 126 1.59 -3.16 10.78
CA SER A 126 0.51 -3.70 11.62
C SER A 126 0.89 -5.05 12.20
N SER A 127 0.77 -5.21 13.52
CA SER A 127 0.94 -6.52 14.16
C SER A 127 -0.08 -7.56 13.68
N LYS A 128 -1.24 -7.14 13.17
CA LYS A 128 -2.27 -8.04 12.61
C LYS A 128 -1.87 -8.60 11.24
N TYR A 129 -1.28 -7.77 10.37
CA TYR A 129 -1.11 -8.08 8.94
C TYR A 129 0.33 -8.33 8.52
N LYS A 130 1.32 -7.99 9.34
CA LYS A 130 2.74 -8.08 9.00
C LYS A 130 3.13 -9.45 8.47
N SER A 131 2.78 -10.52 9.19
CA SER A 131 3.14 -11.90 8.78
C SER A 131 2.47 -12.31 7.48
N GLN A 132 1.26 -11.82 7.20
CA GLN A 132 0.57 -12.08 5.94
C GLN A 132 1.33 -11.45 4.77
N VAL A 133 1.70 -10.17 4.87
CA VAL A 133 2.44 -9.48 3.80
C VAL A 133 3.84 -10.07 3.61
N ILE A 134 4.54 -10.42 4.69
CA ILE A 134 5.81 -11.15 4.59
C ILE A 134 5.60 -12.45 3.82
N GLY A 135 4.54 -13.21 4.14
CA GLY A 135 4.18 -14.44 3.44
C GLY A 135 3.91 -14.24 1.95
N LEU A 136 3.21 -13.16 1.56
CA LEU A 136 2.93 -12.84 0.16
C LEU A 136 4.18 -12.47 -0.64
N PHE A 137 5.17 -11.84 0.00
CA PHE A 137 6.36 -11.30 -0.66
C PHE A 137 7.64 -12.13 -0.42
N LYS A 138 7.56 -13.23 0.33
CA LYS A 138 8.73 -14.06 0.71
C LYS A 138 9.51 -14.61 -0.49
N ASP A 139 8.84 -14.79 -1.63
CA ASP A 139 9.48 -15.25 -2.87
C ASP A 139 10.17 -14.11 -3.62
N TYR A 140 10.01 -12.84 -3.24
CA TYR A 140 10.78 -11.75 -3.83
C TYR A 140 12.10 -11.52 -3.07
N ILE A 141 13.22 -11.93 -3.66
CA ILE A 141 14.51 -12.02 -2.96
C ILE A 141 14.97 -10.69 -2.33
N PRO A 142 14.93 -9.53 -3.01
CA PRO A 142 15.32 -8.26 -2.40
C PRO A 142 14.51 -7.90 -1.15
N PHE A 143 13.20 -8.18 -1.17
CA PHE A 143 12.33 -7.97 -0.01
C PHE A 143 12.71 -8.92 1.12
N THR A 144 12.79 -10.21 0.86
CA THR A 144 13.17 -11.21 1.86
C THR A 144 14.52 -10.93 2.49
N LYS A 145 15.54 -10.60 1.68
CA LYS A 145 16.86 -10.21 2.17
C LYS A 145 16.77 -9.04 3.14
N PHE A 146 15.96 -8.03 2.82
CA PHE A 146 15.72 -6.88 3.70
C PHE A 146 15.00 -7.28 4.99
N ILE A 147 13.96 -8.11 4.92
CA ILE A 147 13.18 -8.59 6.07
C ILE A 147 14.07 -9.37 7.05
N VAL A 148 14.86 -10.33 6.56
CA VAL A 148 15.74 -11.19 7.38
C VAL A 148 16.87 -10.37 7.99
N LYS A 149 17.58 -9.58 7.16
CA LYS A 149 18.71 -8.75 7.61
C LYS A 149 18.32 -7.81 8.76
N ASN A 150 17.11 -7.25 8.69
CA ASN A 150 16.59 -6.31 9.69
C ASN A 150 15.67 -6.98 10.73
N LYS A 151 15.55 -8.31 10.73
CA LYS A 151 14.76 -9.09 11.70
C LYS A 151 13.31 -8.60 11.86
N ILE A 152 12.72 -8.12 10.77
CA ILE A 152 11.42 -7.42 10.78
C ILE A 152 10.29 -8.28 11.38
N GLN A 153 10.35 -9.60 11.20
CA GLN A 153 9.38 -10.54 11.77
C GLN A 153 9.29 -10.43 13.30
N TYR A 154 10.41 -10.18 13.99
CA TYR A 154 10.51 -10.14 15.44
C TYR A 154 10.22 -8.76 16.05
N ILE A 155 10.24 -7.69 15.25
CA ILE A 155 9.97 -6.33 15.73
C ILE A 155 8.47 -6.12 15.96
N THR A 156 8.08 -5.83 17.20
CA THR A 156 6.66 -5.62 17.59
C THR A 156 6.28 -4.15 17.65
N LYS A 157 7.24 -3.24 17.84
CA LYS A 157 6.97 -1.80 17.95
C LYS A 157 6.90 -1.14 16.57
N LYS A 158 5.74 -0.57 16.25
CA LYS A 158 5.51 0.18 15.02
C LYS A 158 6.56 1.27 14.76
N SER A 159 6.95 2.02 15.78
CA SER A 159 7.91 3.13 15.65
C SER A 159 9.33 2.67 15.27
N GLU A 160 9.71 1.43 15.60
CA GLU A 160 11.00 0.86 15.20
C GLU A 160 10.95 0.43 13.73
N LEU A 161 9.86 -0.23 13.32
CA LEU A 161 9.60 -0.55 11.91
C LEU A 161 9.59 0.70 11.03
N GLU A 162 8.92 1.77 11.46
CA GLU A 162 8.89 3.04 10.74
C GLU A 162 10.30 3.62 10.50
N LYS A 163 11.23 3.48 11.46
CA LYS A 163 12.62 3.95 11.27
C LYS A 163 13.35 3.12 10.22
N ILE A 164 13.18 1.79 10.24
CA ILE A 164 13.84 0.88 9.31
C ILE A 164 13.30 1.06 7.89
N PHE A 165 11.98 1.23 7.77
CA PHE A 165 11.30 1.40 6.48
C PHE A 165 11.46 2.80 5.89
N ASN A 166 11.86 3.80 6.67
CA ASN A 166 12.05 5.18 6.19
C ASN A 166 13.39 5.35 5.43
N THR A 167 13.57 4.60 4.35
CA THR A 167 14.73 4.64 3.47
C THR A 167 14.32 4.54 2.01
N ALA A 168 15.05 5.22 1.13
CA ALA A 168 14.81 5.13 -0.32
C ALA A 168 15.01 3.71 -0.87
N GLU A 169 15.88 2.92 -0.23
CA GLU A 169 16.06 1.49 -0.54
C GLU A 169 14.76 0.73 -0.29
N PHE A 170 14.16 0.87 0.90
CA PHE A 170 12.93 0.15 1.21
C PHE A 170 11.74 0.63 0.36
N ASP A 171 11.64 1.94 0.09
CA ASP A 171 10.61 2.49 -0.81
C ASP A 171 10.65 1.83 -2.20
N GLN A 172 11.86 1.58 -2.73
CA GLN A 172 12.02 0.86 -4.00
C GLN A 172 11.67 -0.62 -3.85
N ILE A 173 12.13 -1.28 -2.79
CA ILE A 173 11.87 -2.69 -2.51
C ILE A 173 10.36 -2.96 -2.40
N ILE A 174 9.62 -2.18 -1.61
CA ILE A 174 8.18 -2.39 -1.40
C ILE A 174 7.38 -2.10 -2.67
N SER A 175 7.80 -1.11 -3.46
CA SER A 175 7.21 -0.78 -4.76
C SER A 175 7.38 -1.93 -5.75
N ASP A 176 8.60 -2.47 -5.88
CA ASP A 176 8.87 -3.59 -6.77
C ASP A 176 8.18 -4.88 -6.32
N ALA A 177 8.20 -5.18 -5.01
CA ALA A 177 7.51 -6.32 -4.43
C ALA A 177 6.01 -6.27 -4.71
N THR A 178 5.39 -5.10 -4.48
CA THR A 178 3.97 -4.87 -4.76
C THR A 178 3.65 -5.08 -6.23
N ARG A 179 4.43 -4.48 -7.14
CA ARG A 179 4.22 -4.61 -8.58
C ARG A 179 4.32 -6.07 -9.03
N ARG A 180 5.37 -6.77 -8.59
CA ARG A 180 5.58 -8.19 -8.89
C ARG A 180 4.42 -9.03 -8.39
N PHE A 181 4.02 -8.84 -7.13
CA PHE A 181 2.92 -9.57 -6.52
C PHE A 181 1.60 -9.36 -7.25
N LEU A 182 1.27 -8.12 -7.62
CA LEU A 182 0.03 -7.85 -8.38
C LEU A 182 0.02 -8.58 -9.73
N ILE A 183 1.16 -8.67 -10.43
CA ILE A 183 1.26 -9.46 -11.67
C ILE A 183 1.01 -10.95 -11.38
N LEU A 184 1.66 -11.51 -10.35
CA LEU A 184 1.46 -12.92 -9.97
C LEU A 184 0.02 -13.22 -9.56
N ALA A 185 -0.61 -12.30 -8.83
CA ALA A 185 -2.01 -12.41 -8.44
C ALA A 185 -2.93 -12.38 -9.67
N GLU A 186 -2.70 -11.45 -10.59
CA GLU A 186 -3.42 -11.38 -11.86
C GLU A 186 -3.30 -12.71 -12.64
N VAL A 187 -2.10 -13.27 -12.76
CA VAL A 187 -1.89 -14.55 -13.45
C VAL A 187 -2.57 -15.72 -12.72
N SER A 188 -2.44 -15.79 -11.40
CA SER A 188 -3.05 -16.86 -10.59
C SER A 188 -4.58 -16.86 -10.68
N MET A 189 -5.19 -15.68 -10.79
CA MET A 189 -6.65 -15.51 -10.83
C MET A 189 -7.27 -15.66 -12.23
N GLN A 190 -6.46 -15.81 -13.30
CA GLN A 190 -6.97 -15.92 -14.67
C GLN A 190 -7.97 -17.06 -14.85
N TYR A 191 -7.71 -18.21 -14.23
CA TYR A 191 -8.58 -19.38 -14.32
C TYR A 191 -9.99 -19.13 -13.76
N GLU A 192 -10.11 -18.21 -12.80
CA GLU A 192 -11.38 -17.81 -12.19
C GLU A 192 -12.09 -16.69 -12.97
N LYS A 193 -11.48 -16.18 -14.05
CA LYS A 193 -11.95 -15.00 -14.82
C LYS A 193 -12.11 -13.73 -13.97
N VAL A 194 -11.45 -13.69 -12.81
CA VAL A 194 -11.35 -12.54 -11.91
C VAL A 194 -9.98 -11.90 -12.09
N SER A 195 -9.88 -10.61 -11.79
CA SER A 195 -8.61 -9.88 -11.69
C SER A 195 -8.59 -9.08 -10.39
N VAL A 196 -7.39 -8.80 -9.86
CA VAL A 196 -7.22 -7.95 -8.68
C VAL A 196 -7.86 -6.59 -8.93
N TRP A 197 -7.70 -6.09 -10.15
CA TRP A 197 -8.35 -4.87 -10.59
C TRP A 197 -9.89 -4.94 -10.54
N LYS A 198 -10.50 -6.01 -11.06
CA LYS A 198 -11.97 -6.17 -11.03
C LYS A 198 -12.50 -6.27 -9.60
N LEU A 199 -11.74 -6.87 -8.68
CA LEU A 199 -12.08 -6.91 -7.26
C LEU A 199 -12.09 -5.51 -6.65
N TYR A 200 -11.03 -4.74 -6.89
CA TYR A 200 -10.94 -3.34 -6.46
C TYR A 200 -12.16 -2.54 -6.93
N MET A 201 -12.46 -2.61 -8.23
CA MET A 201 -13.61 -1.94 -8.82
C MET A 201 -14.92 -2.38 -8.18
N ARG A 202 -15.18 -3.69 -8.14
CA ARG A 202 -16.45 -4.22 -7.62
C ARG A 202 -16.66 -3.81 -6.16
N TYR A 203 -15.62 -3.92 -5.35
CA TYR A 203 -15.69 -3.58 -3.94
C TYR A 203 -16.00 -2.09 -3.77
N PHE A 204 -15.15 -1.21 -4.29
CA PHE A 204 -15.27 0.23 -4.05
C PHE A 204 -16.38 0.92 -4.86
N SER A 205 -16.86 0.33 -5.97
CA SER A 205 -18.07 0.81 -6.68
C SER A 205 -19.29 0.84 -5.77
N SER A 206 -19.38 -0.12 -4.85
CA SER A 206 -20.54 -0.30 -3.96
C SER A 206 -20.43 0.45 -2.63
N LYS A 207 -19.28 1.08 -2.34
CA LYS A 207 -19.01 1.72 -1.05
C LYS A 207 -19.40 3.19 -1.07
N ASP A 208 -20.58 3.47 -0.53
CA ASP A 208 -21.00 4.81 -0.16
C ASP A 208 -20.60 5.14 1.29
N ASN A 209 -20.46 6.43 1.58
CA ASN A 209 -20.12 6.95 2.90
C ASN A 209 -18.80 6.43 3.50
N SER A 210 -17.82 6.12 2.64
CA SER A 210 -16.58 5.50 3.08
C SER A 210 -15.66 6.45 3.86
N LEU A 211 -15.80 7.77 3.78
CA LEU A 211 -14.86 8.70 4.43
C LEU A 211 -14.99 8.70 5.96
N LYS A 212 -16.18 8.46 6.51
CA LYS A 212 -16.38 8.33 7.96
C LYS A 212 -15.55 7.18 8.55
N ASN A 213 -15.44 6.07 7.83
CA ASN A 213 -14.79 4.83 8.25
C ASN A 213 -13.71 4.41 7.24
N LEU A 214 -12.91 5.36 6.76
CA LEU A 214 -12.02 5.15 5.61
C LEU A 214 -11.03 4.02 5.82
N SER A 215 -10.27 4.08 6.91
CA SER A 215 -9.33 3.02 7.28
C SER A 215 -10.00 1.67 7.47
N LYS A 216 -11.22 1.63 8.01
CA LYS A 216 -11.97 0.37 8.16
C LYS A 216 -12.43 -0.20 6.82
N THR A 217 -12.84 0.67 5.90
CA THR A 217 -13.24 0.26 4.55
C THR A 217 -12.06 -0.33 3.77
N ILE A 218 -10.86 0.24 3.93
CA ILE A 218 -9.61 -0.27 3.37
C ILE A 218 -9.21 -1.59 4.03
N GLU A 219 -9.35 -1.68 5.36
CA GLU A 219 -9.09 -2.89 6.11
C GLU A 219 -9.95 -4.07 5.63
N GLU A 220 -11.27 -3.86 5.55
CA GLU A 220 -12.21 -4.86 5.04
C GLU A 220 -11.89 -5.29 3.60
N PHE A 221 -11.44 -4.35 2.76
CA PHE A 221 -10.99 -4.68 1.41
C PHE A 221 -9.76 -5.60 1.42
N PHE A 222 -8.77 -5.28 2.25
CA PHE A 222 -7.57 -6.09 2.37
C PHE A 222 -7.88 -7.49 2.91
N ASP A 223 -8.71 -7.58 3.95
CA ASP A 223 -9.16 -8.85 4.54
C ASP A 223 -9.82 -9.73 3.45
N ILE A 224 -10.75 -9.18 2.66
CA ILE A 224 -11.41 -9.90 1.55
C ILE A 224 -10.39 -10.35 0.50
N CYS A 225 -9.53 -9.44 0.02
CA CYS A 225 -8.52 -9.79 -0.97
C CYS A 225 -7.59 -10.89 -0.46
N TYR A 226 -7.19 -10.83 0.81
CA TYR A 226 -6.31 -11.81 1.40
C TYR A 226 -6.96 -13.19 1.53
N GLU A 227 -8.13 -13.23 2.16
CA GLU A 227 -8.84 -14.47 2.48
C GLU A 227 -9.38 -15.17 1.22
N GLU A 228 -9.88 -14.42 0.25
CA GLU A 228 -10.49 -15.05 -0.93
C GLU A 228 -9.48 -15.34 -2.04
N TYR A 229 -8.36 -14.59 -2.13
CA TYR A 229 -7.49 -14.64 -3.31
C TYR A 229 -6.00 -14.68 -2.99
N PHE A 230 -5.48 -13.71 -2.25
CA PHE A 230 -4.02 -13.51 -2.17
C PHE A 230 -3.30 -14.66 -1.45
N GLN A 231 -3.93 -15.30 -0.46
CA GLN A 231 -3.33 -16.45 0.20
C GLN A 231 -3.16 -17.68 -0.71
N TYR A 232 -3.81 -17.70 -1.87
CA TYR A 232 -3.74 -18.78 -2.87
C TYR A 232 -2.87 -18.44 -4.07
N VAL A 233 -2.30 -17.22 -4.12
CA VAL A 233 -1.38 -16.84 -5.20
C VAL A 233 -0.18 -17.78 -5.14
N MET A 234 0.01 -18.54 -6.21
CA MET A 234 1.01 -19.59 -6.25
C MET A 234 2.40 -18.97 -6.23
N ASP A 235 3.22 -19.38 -5.25
CA ASP A 235 4.65 -19.02 -5.13
C ASP A 235 5.52 -19.57 -6.29
N GLY A 236 4.91 -20.15 -7.34
CA GLY A 236 5.56 -21.09 -8.27
C GLY A 236 5.66 -20.64 -9.72
N TYR A 237 5.38 -19.37 -10.06
CA TYR A 237 5.54 -18.92 -11.43
C TYR A 237 7.02 -18.76 -11.80
N GLY A 238 7.58 -19.86 -12.29
CA GLY A 238 8.72 -19.83 -13.21
C GLY A 238 10.07 -20.27 -12.65
N ASN A 239 10.29 -20.35 -11.33
CA ASN A 239 11.38 -21.10 -10.66
C ASN A 239 11.41 -20.78 -9.14
N ASN A 240 11.62 -21.80 -8.29
CA ASN A 240 11.62 -21.70 -6.81
C ASN A 240 12.83 -20.93 -6.22
N TYR A 241 13.48 -20.02 -6.96
CA TYR A 241 14.67 -19.32 -6.48
C TYR A 241 14.39 -18.44 -5.26
N GLY A 242 13.25 -17.76 -5.23
CA GLY A 242 12.89 -16.90 -4.12
C GLY A 242 12.59 -17.69 -2.86
N LEU A 243 11.80 -18.76 -2.96
CA LEU A 243 11.58 -19.69 -1.86
C LEU A 243 12.88 -20.36 -1.35
N ALA A 244 13.77 -20.78 -2.27
CA ALA A 244 15.06 -21.34 -1.88
C ALA A 244 15.94 -20.30 -1.17
N ALA A 245 15.97 -19.07 -1.67
CA ALA A 245 16.66 -17.96 -1.03
C ALA A 245 16.05 -17.61 0.34
N TYR A 246 14.72 -17.64 0.46
CA TYR A 246 14.02 -17.44 1.73
C TYR A 246 14.42 -18.49 2.77
N GLY A 247 14.39 -19.77 2.39
CA GLY A 247 14.84 -20.86 3.26
C GLY A 247 16.29 -20.68 3.71
N LEU A 248 17.21 -20.43 2.77
CA LEU A 248 18.63 -20.19 3.09
C LEU A 248 18.82 -18.98 4.01
N LEU A 249 18.11 -17.89 3.76
CA LEU A 249 18.21 -16.68 4.58
C LEU A 249 17.65 -16.90 5.99
N GLU A 250 16.50 -17.54 6.16
CA GLU A 250 15.93 -17.82 7.48
C GLU A 250 16.79 -18.83 8.26
N GLU A 251 17.09 -19.98 7.66
CA GLU A 251 17.73 -21.12 8.33
C GLU A 251 19.22 -20.86 8.60
N CYS A 252 19.93 -20.18 7.70
CA CYS A 252 21.34 -19.90 7.88
C CYS A 252 21.57 -18.49 8.43
N ALA A 253 21.18 -17.45 7.70
CA ALA A 253 21.51 -16.09 8.11
C ALA A 253 20.71 -15.65 9.35
N GLY A 254 19.39 -15.84 9.35
CA GLY A 254 18.49 -15.41 10.42
C GLY A 254 18.77 -16.10 11.75
N MET A 255 18.95 -17.42 11.74
CA MET A 255 19.32 -18.19 12.93
C MET A 255 20.68 -17.76 13.49
N THR A 256 21.73 -17.70 12.68
CA THR A 256 23.08 -17.33 13.15
C THR A 256 23.14 -15.89 13.66
N LEU A 257 22.46 -14.95 13.01
CA LEU A 257 22.36 -13.56 13.49
C LEU A 257 21.64 -13.48 14.85
N THR A 258 20.69 -14.36 15.10
CA THR A 258 19.91 -14.39 16.35
C THR A 258 20.70 -15.05 17.47
N GLU A 259 21.38 -16.16 17.17
CA GLU A 259 22.31 -16.82 18.08
C GLU A 259 23.40 -15.84 18.57
N TYR A 260 24.01 -15.09 17.64
CA TYR A 260 25.06 -14.13 17.99
C TYR A 260 24.57 -13.06 18.96
N GLU A 261 23.43 -12.45 18.65
CA GLU A 261 22.81 -11.45 19.52
C GLU A 261 22.48 -12.02 20.90
N MET A 262 21.98 -13.26 20.99
CA MET A 262 21.64 -13.88 22.27
C MET A 262 22.88 -14.16 23.13
N GLU A 263 23.98 -14.61 22.53
CA GLU A 263 25.23 -14.90 23.25
C GLU A 263 25.98 -13.64 23.70
N HIS A 264 25.82 -12.55 22.95
CA HIS A 264 26.56 -11.31 23.15
C HIS A 264 25.68 -10.17 23.68
N PHE A 265 24.46 -10.47 24.14
CA PHE A 265 23.53 -9.48 24.68
C PHE A 265 23.99 -8.95 26.04
N ASP A 266 24.93 -8.01 26.03
CA ASP A 266 25.37 -7.29 27.23
C ASP A 266 24.82 -5.86 27.22
N ASN A 267 23.87 -5.60 28.13
CA ASN A 267 23.43 -4.27 28.56
C ASN A 267 23.28 -3.20 27.45
N TRP A 268 22.31 -3.40 26.55
CA TRP A 268 21.71 -2.36 25.69
C TRP A 268 22.54 -1.88 24.48
N ASN A 269 23.70 -2.48 24.19
CA ASN A 269 24.39 -2.20 22.94
C ASN A 269 23.75 -2.97 21.78
N ASP A 270 23.64 -2.31 20.63
CA ASP A 270 23.11 -2.88 19.39
C ASP A 270 24.21 -3.76 18.77
N VAL A 271 24.21 -5.05 19.13
CA VAL A 271 25.21 -6.03 18.73
C VAL A 271 24.80 -6.62 17.38
N ASN A 272 25.69 -6.56 16.37
CA ASN A 272 25.38 -7.04 15.02
C ASN A 272 26.58 -7.74 14.37
N LEU A 273 26.47 -9.06 14.20
CA LEU A 273 27.48 -9.94 13.61
C LEU A 273 28.00 -9.43 12.25
N LEU A 274 27.15 -8.80 11.43
CA LEU A 274 27.55 -8.32 10.11
C LEU A 274 28.56 -7.17 10.20
N THR A 275 28.43 -6.29 11.20
CA THR A 275 29.25 -5.09 11.34
C THR A 275 30.38 -5.24 12.36
N GLU A 276 30.25 -6.15 13.31
CA GLU A 276 31.23 -6.29 14.39
C GLU A 276 32.54 -6.92 13.95
N ARG A 277 33.62 -6.56 14.65
CA ARG A 277 34.90 -7.26 14.55
C ARG A 277 34.89 -8.40 15.56
N ILE A 278 34.96 -9.62 15.04
CA ILE A 278 35.08 -10.82 15.86
C ILE A 278 36.52 -10.94 16.36
N ASN A 279 36.69 -11.39 17.60
CA ASN A 279 38.01 -11.67 18.14
C ASN A 279 38.72 -12.70 17.24
N ILE A 280 39.99 -12.47 16.94
CA ILE A 280 40.76 -13.35 16.04
C ILE A 280 40.92 -14.77 16.58
N ASP A 281 40.83 -14.93 17.91
CA ASP A 281 40.92 -16.22 18.60
C ASP A 281 39.56 -16.95 18.65
N ASP A 282 38.47 -16.32 18.19
CA ASP A 282 37.12 -16.90 18.16
C ASP A 282 36.82 -17.48 16.78
N GLU A 283 37.49 -18.61 16.47
CA GLU A 283 37.39 -19.29 15.17
C GLU A 283 35.94 -19.67 14.81
N GLU A 284 35.12 -20.03 15.80
CA GLU A 284 33.72 -20.39 15.59
C GLU A 284 32.92 -19.22 15.03
N TRP A 285 32.98 -18.06 15.69
CA TRP A 285 32.23 -16.88 15.25
C TRP A 285 32.77 -16.27 13.95
N ILE A 286 34.06 -16.43 13.67
CA ILE A 286 34.64 -16.09 12.37
C ILE A 286 33.99 -16.95 11.27
N LEU A 287 33.97 -18.28 11.43
CA LEU A 287 33.38 -19.18 10.43
C LEU A 287 31.87 -18.96 10.26
N LYS A 288 31.13 -18.76 11.36
CA LYS A 288 29.70 -18.41 11.31
C LYS A 288 29.47 -17.11 10.54
N LYS A 289 30.26 -16.07 10.78
CA LYS A 289 30.19 -14.80 10.05
C LYS A 289 30.49 -14.98 8.56
N GLU A 290 31.53 -15.73 8.21
CA GLU A 290 31.88 -16.05 6.82
C GLU A 290 30.74 -16.79 6.10
N LEU A 291 30.11 -17.77 6.76
CA LEU A 291 28.97 -18.51 6.23
C LEU A 291 27.77 -17.59 5.97
N VAL A 292 27.45 -16.68 6.90
CA VAL A 292 26.37 -15.69 6.72
C VAL A 292 26.66 -14.79 5.52
N ILE A 293 27.88 -14.28 5.38
CA ILE A 293 28.29 -13.44 4.24
C ILE A 293 28.21 -14.22 2.92
N ALA A 294 28.70 -15.47 2.90
CA ALA A 294 28.62 -16.35 1.74
C ALA A 294 27.17 -16.62 1.32
N THR A 295 26.28 -16.83 2.29
CA THR A 295 24.83 -17.02 2.06
C THR A 295 24.21 -15.79 1.40
N TYR A 296 24.47 -14.58 1.93
CA TYR A 296 23.98 -13.35 1.30
C TYR A 296 24.50 -13.18 -0.14
N ASN A 297 25.78 -13.46 -0.39
CA ASN A 297 26.36 -13.38 -1.73
C ASN A 297 25.76 -14.39 -2.71
N PHE A 298 25.48 -15.61 -2.24
CA PHE A 298 24.81 -16.62 -3.06
C PHE A 298 23.37 -16.21 -3.37
N VAL A 299 22.65 -15.68 -2.39
CA VAL A 299 21.28 -15.16 -2.58
C VAL A 299 21.25 -13.98 -3.56
N ASP A 300 22.27 -13.11 -3.57
CA ASP A 300 22.40 -12.05 -4.58
C ASP A 300 22.56 -12.63 -6.00
N THR A 301 23.24 -13.76 -6.12
CA THR A 301 23.31 -14.51 -7.39
C THR A 301 21.93 -15.02 -7.79
N LEU A 302 21.16 -15.59 -6.85
CA LEU A 302 19.79 -16.05 -7.11
C LEU A 302 18.86 -14.90 -7.49
N ALA A 303 18.97 -13.73 -6.85
CA ALA A 303 18.19 -12.52 -7.18
C ALA A 303 18.40 -12.10 -8.65
N ASN A 304 19.64 -12.16 -9.13
CA ASN A 304 19.97 -11.86 -10.52
C ASN A 304 19.32 -12.85 -11.50
N TYR A 305 19.26 -14.15 -11.15
CA TYR A 305 18.60 -15.15 -11.98
C TYR A 305 17.08 -15.03 -11.94
N GLN A 306 16.49 -14.82 -10.76
CA GLN A 306 15.06 -14.57 -10.59
C GLN A 306 14.62 -13.42 -11.50
N LYS A 307 15.30 -12.28 -11.43
CA LYS A 307 15.00 -11.12 -12.27
C LYS A 307 15.03 -11.44 -13.76
N LYS A 308 16.07 -12.12 -14.24
CA LYS A 308 16.22 -12.49 -15.66
C LYS A 308 15.10 -13.42 -16.14
N ILE A 309 14.68 -14.35 -15.28
CA ILE A 309 13.65 -15.34 -15.63
C ILE A 309 12.26 -14.73 -15.59
N GLU A 310 11.97 -13.88 -14.61
CA GLU A 310 10.74 -13.10 -14.53
C GLU A 310 10.59 -12.14 -15.71
N ASP A 311 11.70 -11.51 -16.14
CA ASP A 311 11.72 -10.68 -17.34
C ASP A 311 11.31 -11.44 -18.61
N ILE A 312 11.48 -12.77 -18.64
CA ILE A 312 11.08 -13.65 -19.74
C ILE A 312 9.64 -14.13 -19.55
N THR A 313 9.36 -14.72 -18.38
CA THR A 313 8.12 -15.45 -18.07
C THR A 313 6.94 -14.51 -17.81
N LEU A 314 7.09 -13.55 -16.88
CA LEU A 314 6.01 -12.62 -16.53
C LEU A 314 5.67 -11.67 -17.69
N LYS A 315 6.65 -11.27 -18.51
CA LYS A 315 6.37 -10.48 -19.73
C LYS A 315 5.66 -11.27 -20.81
N ALA A 316 5.88 -12.58 -20.89
CA ALA A 316 5.19 -13.44 -21.86
C ALA A 316 3.75 -13.71 -21.42
N GLU A 317 3.54 -14.06 -20.16
CA GLU A 317 2.21 -14.38 -19.62
C GLU A 317 1.30 -13.16 -19.49
N TRP A 318 1.86 -12.00 -19.15
CA TRP A 318 1.10 -10.74 -19.17
C TRP A 318 0.61 -10.37 -20.57
N LYS A 319 1.36 -10.72 -21.63
CA LYS A 319 0.89 -10.51 -23.00
C LYS A 319 -0.26 -11.44 -23.36
N VAL A 320 -0.19 -12.70 -22.93
CA VAL A 320 -1.25 -13.69 -23.14
C VAL A 320 -2.51 -13.36 -22.33
N SER A 321 -2.39 -12.64 -21.22
CA SER A 321 -3.52 -12.30 -20.33
C SER A 321 -4.31 -11.05 -20.71
N VAL A 322 -3.74 -10.20 -21.58
CA VAL A 322 -4.33 -8.94 -22.04
C VAL A 322 -4.94 -9.07 -23.44
N GLU A 323 -4.61 -10.15 -24.17
CA GLU A 323 -5.29 -10.60 -25.39
C GLU A 323 -6.51 -11.46 -25.05
#